data_AF-A0A9W6QPX9-F1
#
_entry.id   AF-A0A9W6QPX9-F1
#
_cell.length_a   1.000
_cell.length_b   1.000
_cell.length_c   1.000
_cell.angle_alpha   90.00
_cell.angle_beta   90.00
_cell.angle_gamma   90.00
#
_symmetry.space_group_name_H-M   'P 1'
#
loop_
_entity.id
_entity.type
_entity.pdbx_description
1 polymer ?
#
loop_
_entity_poly.entity_id
_entity_poly.type
_entity_poly.pdbx_seq_one_letter_code
_entity_poly.pdbx_strand_id
1 'polypeptide(L)'
;MEIAFRGPYKLFSRLGDRLDVHEIADYDPDAFVALATTPPAIHRYGGSMGKRVQVLCQYIVENYGGETEAIWTRDAPDGAEVLKRLKALPGFGEQKAKIFLALLGKQRGVAPAGWRAAAGDYGLKGSRRSVADVVDAASLGEVRDFKKAAKLAAKSSG
;
A
#
# COMPACT_ATOMS: atom_id res chain seq x y z
N MET A 1 10.62 -11.91 8.89
CA MET A 1 10.11 -10.82 8.04
C MET A 1 9.24 -11.41 6.93
N GLU A 2 7.98 -10.98 6.83
CA GLU A 2 7.06 -11.44 5.77
C GLU A 2 7.68 -11.17 4.37
N ILE A 3 7.43 -12.08 3.42
CA ILE A 3 8.01 -12.02 2.06
C ILE A 3 7.69 -10.68 1.38
N ALA A 4 6.51 -10.11 1.65
CA ALA A 4 6.06 -8.83 1.12
C ALA A 4 7.02 -7.65 1.41
N PHE A 5 7.78 -7.71 2.51
CA PHE A 5 8.72 -6.64 2.88
C PHE A 5 10.12 -6.81 2.27
N ARG A 6 10.45 -7.99 1.72
CA ARG A 6 11.76 -8.24 1.09
C ARG A 6 11.96 -7.41 -0.17
N GLY A 7 10.91 -7.18 -0.96
CA GLY A 7 10.98 -6.37 -2.18
C GLY A 7 11.33 -4.91 -1.89
N PRO A 8 10.53 -4.20 -1.08
CA PRO A 8 10.83 -2.84 -0.65
C PRO A 8 12.21 -2.70 0.01
N TYR A 9 12.61 -3.64 0.87
CA TYR A 9 13.93 -3.61 1.51
C TYR A 9 15.08 -3.71 0.50
N LYS A 10 14.96 -4.54 -0.54
CA LYS A 10 15.97 -4.60 -1.60
C LYS A 10 16.08 -3.29 -2.37
N LEU A 11 14.97 -2.62 -2.67
CA LEU A 11 15.02 -1.30 -3.31
C LEU A 11 15.71 -0.30 -2.40
N PHE A 12 15.32 -0.25 -1.12
CA PHE A 12 15.95 0.61 -0.12
C PHE A 12 17.47 0.42 -0.07
N SER A 13 17.96 -0.82 0.06
CA SER A 13 19.41 -1.07 0.12
C SER A 13 20.14 -0.79 -1.21
N ARG A 14 19.47 -0.95 -2.36
CA ARG A 14 20.07 -0.67 -3.69
C ARG A 14 20.14 0.83 -3.99
N LEU A 15 19.27 1.63 -3.36
CA LEU A 15 19.18 3.07 -3.51
C LEU A 15 19.88 3.82 -2.36
N GLY A 16 20.89 3.18 -1.74
CA GLY A 16 21.71 3.81 -0.71
C GLY A 16 21.01 4.00 0.64
N ASP A 17 20.21 3.00 1.06
CA ASP A 17 19.49 3.00 2.34
C ASP A 17 18.54 4.19 2.50
N ARG A 18 17.91 4.57 1.39
CA ARG A 18 16.87 5.61 1.32
C ARG A 18 15.89 5.28 0.21
N LEU A 19 14.64 5.71 0.38
CA LEU A 19 13.64 5.70 -0.69
C LEU A 19 13.18 7.14 -0.91
N ASP A 20 13.59 7.71 -2.03
CA ASP A 20 13.23 9.06 -2.43
C ASP A 20 12.32 9.01 -3.65
N VAL A 21 11.20 9.72 -3.54
CA VAL A 21 10.15 9.69 -4.57
C VAL A 21 10.62 10.41 -5.84
N HIS A 22 11.39 11.48 -5.72
CA HIS A 22 11.94 12.20 -6.88
C HIS A 22 13.03 11.38 -7.56
N GLU A 23 13.97 10.84 -6.79
CA GLU A 23 15.04 9.97 -7.33
C GLU A 23 14.47 8.80 -8.13
N ILE A 24 13.44 8.12 -7.59
CA ILE A 24 12.81 7.01 -8.28
C ILE A 24 11.99 7.48 -9.49
N ALA A 25 11.30 8.62 -9.39
CA ALA A 25 10.50 9.16 -10.48
C ALA A 25 11.35 9.54 -11.70
N ASP A 26 12.52 10.14 -11.45
CA ASP A 26 13.44 10.65 -12.47
C ASP A 26 14.47 9.61 -12.94
N TYR A 27 14.50 8.43 -12.31
CA TYR A 27 15.40 7.35 -12.69
C TYR A 27 15.21 6.94 -14.15
N ASP A 28 16.30 6.57 -14.85
CA ASP A 28 16.15 5.98 -16.19
C ASP A 28 15.28 4.71 -16.10
N PRO A 29 14.18 4.58 -16.88
CA PRO A 29 13.23 3.49 -16.71
C PRO A 29 13.82 2.09 -16.88
N ASP A 30 14.74 1.93 -17.83
CA ASP A 30 15.36 0.64 -18.11
C ASP A 30 16.41 0.30 -17.05
N ALA A 31 17.19 1.27 -16.60
CA ALA A 31 18.11 1.12 -15.47
C ALA A 31 17.37 0.81 -14.16
N PHE A 32 16.23 1.44 -13.90
CA PHE A 32 15.43 1.16 -12.71
C PHE A 32 14.83 -0.25 -12.75
N VAL A 33 14.38 -0.71 -13.93
CA VAL A 33 13.94 -2.09 -14.13
C VAL A 33 15.10 -3.07 -13.95
N ALA A 34 16.29 -2.76 -14.46
CA ALA A 34 17.49 -3.56 -14.23
C ALA A 34 17.82 -3.67 -12.74
N LEU A 35 17.79 -2.55 -12.01
CA LEU A 35 17.97 -2.50 -10.55
C LEU A 35 16.90 -3.31 -9.81
N ALA A 36 15.63 -3.25 -10.22
CA ALA A 36 14.55 -4.03 -9.62
C ALA A 36 14.66 -5.54 -9.91
N THR A 37 15.31 -5.92 -11.02
CA THR A 37 15.45 -7.31 -11.46
C THR A 37 16.78 -7.95 -11.08
N THR A 38 17.76 -7.19 -10.57
CA THR A 38 19.03 -7.72 -10.05
C THR A 38 18.80 -8.91 -9.13
N PRO A 39 19.35 -10.10 -9.42
CA PRO A 39 19.16 -11.28 -8.60
C PRO A 39 19.66 -11.09 -7.16
N PRO A 40 18.88 -11.47 -6.15
CA PRO A 40 17.48 -11.91 -6.25
C PRO A 40 16.53 -10.72 -6.50
N ALA A 41 15.67 -10.79 -7.51
CA ALA A 41 14.74 -9.72 -7.88
C ALA A 41 13.79 -9.30 -6.75
N ILE A 42 13.25 -8.07 -6.82
CA ILE A 42 12.32 -7.54 -5.78
C ILE A 42 11.01 -8.32 -5.70
N HIS A 43 10.62 -8.97 -6.80
CA HIS A 43 9.40 -9.75 -6.94
C HIS A 43 9.60 -10.81 -8.01
N ARG A 44 8.77 -11.88 -8.01
CA ARG A 44 8.74 -12.88 -9.11
C ARG A 44 8.39 -12.28 -10.48
N TYR A 45 7.79 -11.09 -10.49
CA TYR A 45 7.52 -10.28 -11.68
C TYR A 45 8.34 -8.98 -11.61
N GLY A 46 9.66 -9.11 -11.44
CA GLY A 46 10.56 -7.99 -11.11
C GLY A 46 10.38 -6.78 -12.04
N GLY A 47 10.42 -7.00 -13.36
CA GLY A 47 10.31 -5.89 -14.32
C GLY A 47 8.98 -5.14 -14.26
N SER A 48 7.85 -5.86 -14.22
CA SER A 48 6.54 -5.22 -14.07
C SER A 48 6.40 -4.49 -12.74
N MET A 49 6.97 -5.03 -11.67
CA MET A 49 6.87 -4.40 -10.35
C MET A 49 7.77 -3.19 -10.21
N GLY A 50 8.97 -3.20 -10.82
CA GLY A 50 9.83 -2.02 -10.95
C GLY A 50 9.11 -0.88 -11.68
N LYS A 51 8.56 -1.16 -12.87
CA LYS A 51 7.77 -0.16 -13.63
C LYS A 51 6.62 0.43 -12.82
N ARG A 52 5.86 -0.41 -12.10
CA ARG A 52 4.74 0.07 -11.26
C ARG A 52 5.19 0.94 -10.10
N VAL A 53 6.31 0.62 -9.47
CA VAL A 53 6.89 1.46 -8.39
C VAL A 53 7.28 2.83 -8.95
N GLN A 54 7.99 2.85 -10.08
CA GLN A 54 8.39 4.10 -10.72
C GLN A 54 7.19 4.97 -11.12
N VAL A 55 6.18 4.38 -11.77
CA VAL A 55 4.95 5.09 -12.15
C VAL A 55 4.20 5.64 -10.93
N LEU A 56 4.20 4.92 -9.80
CA LEU A 56 3.63 5.43 -8.56
C LEU A 56 4.41 6.65 -8.04
N CYS A 57 5.74 6.61 -8.07
CA CYS A 57 6.57 7.75 -7.68
C CYS A 57 6.34 8.97 -8.58
N GLN A 58 6.31 8.77 -9.90
CA GLN A 58 6.00 9.82 -10.88
C GLN A 58 4.64 10.48 -10.61
N TYR A 59 3.60 9.66 -10.36
CA TYR A 59 2.28 10.17 -10.01
C TYR A 59 2.30 11.04 -8.74
N ILE A 60 3.09 10.65 -7.73
CA ILE A 60 3.21 11.42 -6.49
C ILE A 60 3.97 12.73 -6.72
N VAL A 61 5.01 12.73 -7.55
CA VAL A 61 5.70 13.98 -7.95
C VAL A 61 4.73 14.91 -8.68
N GLU A 62 4.05 14.42 -9.70
CA GLU A 62 3.16 15.22 -10.55
C GLU A 62 1.96 15.80 -9.80
N ASN A 63 1.31 15.00 -8.95
CA ASN A 63 0.04 15.39 -8.33
C ASN A 63 0.21 15.93 -6.91
N TYR A 64 1.32 15.58 -6.23
CA TYR A 64 1.56 15.92 -4.84
C TYR A 64 2.90 16.62 -4.60
N GLY A 65 3.68 16.92 -5.64
CA GLY A 65 4.98 17.59 -5.49
C GLY A 65 6.04 16.72 -4.79
N GLY A 66 5.84 15.40 -4.78
CA GLY A 66 6.72 14.44 -4.07
C GLY A 66 6.34 14.23 -2.60
N GLU A 67 5.42 15.03 -2.06
CA GLU A 67 4.94 14.93 -0.68
C GLU A 67 3.93 13.79 -0.53
N THR A 68 4.40 12.58 -0.20
CA THR A 68 3.52 11.41 -0.04
C THR A 68 2.38 11.61 0.96
N GLU A 69 2.62 12.32 2.06
CA GLU A 69 1.61 12.55 3.10
C GLU A 69 0.48 13.46 2.65
N ALA A 70 0.71 14.32 1.65
CA ALA A 70 -0.30 15.21 1.09
C ALA A 70 -1.53 14.46 0.54
N ILE A 71 -1.38 13.17 0.23
CA ILE A 71 -2.49 12.27 -0.11
C ILE A 71 -3.57 12.28 0.98
N TRP A 72 -3.20 12.36 2.26
CA TRP A 72 -4.13 12.33 3.40
C TRP A 72 -4.07 13.56 4.31
N THR A 73 -3.18 14.53 4.08
CA THR A 73 -3.08 15.75 4.90
C THR A 73 -3.48 17.03 4.17
N ARG A 74 -3.29 17.11 2.84
CA ARG A 74 -3.49 18.35 2.07
C ARG A 74 -4.96 18.76 2.06
N ASP A 75 -5.20 20.01 2.41
CA ASP A 75 -6.53 20.66 2.49
C ASP A 75 -7.46 20.05 3.57
N ALA A 76 -6.89 19.42 4.60
CA ALA A 76 -7.64 18.80 5.70
C ALA A 76 -8.79 17.89 5.20
N PRO A 77 -8.47 16.84 4.42
CA PRO A 77 -9.48 16.06 3.72
C PRO A 77 -10.31 15.21 4.68
N ASP A 78 -11.54 14.89 4.28
CA ASP A 78 -12.33 13.87 4.96
C ASP A 78 -11.94 12.45 4.50
N GLY A 79 -12.50 11.43 5.15
CA GLY A 79 -12.22 10.04 4.82
C GLY A 79 -12.62 9.63 3.40
N ALA A 80 -13.65 10.25 2.82
CA ALA A 80 -14.09 9.95 1.46
C ALA A 80 -13.11 10.51 0.43
N GLU A 81 -12.62 11.74 0.65
CA GLU A 81 -11.61 12.36 -0.19
C GLU A 81 -10.26 11.64 -0.08
N VAL A 82 -9.82 11.23 1.11
CA VAL A 82 -8.62 10.39 1.24
C VAL A 82 -8.78 9.06 0.51
N LEU A 83 -9.95 8.41 0.61
CA LEU A 83 -10.21 7.18 -0.14
C LEU A 83 -10.15 7.41 -1.65
N LYS A 84 -10.74 8.50 -2.14
CA LYS A 84 -10.71 8.88 -3.55
C LYS A 84 -9.28 9.09 -4.04
N ARG A 85 -8.45 9.83 -3.29
CA ARG A 85 -7.04 10.05 -3.60
C ARG A 85 -6.24 8.74 -3.62
N LEU A 86 -6.46 7.85 -2.65
CA LEU A 86 -5.84 6.52 -2.60
C LEU A 86 -6.26 5.63 -3.79
N LYS A 87 -7.53 5.71 -4.24
CA LYS A 87 -8.02 4.98 -5.43
C LYS A 87 -7.40 5.49 -6.73
N ALA A 88 -6.98 6.75 -6.77
CA ALA A 88 -6.36 7.33 -7.96
C ALA A 88 -4.88 6.93 -8.13
N LEU A 89 -4.24 6.39 -7.08
CA LEU A 89 -2.86 5.92 -7.15
C LEU A 89 -2.71 4.76 -8.16
N PRO A 90 -1.70 4.80 -9.04
CA PRO A 90 -1.42 3.69 -9.96
C PRO A 90 -1.29 2.35 -9.23
N GLY A 91 -2.11 1.37 -9.64
CA GLY A 91 -2.13 0.03 -9.05
C GLY A 91 -2.95 -0.10 -7.74
N PHE A 92 -3.71 0.92 -7.34
CA PHE A 92 -4.61 0.85 -6.19
C PHE A 92 -6.08 0.68 -6.62
N GLY A 93 -6.57 -0.56 -6.54
CA GLY A 93 -8.00 -0.85 -6.65
C GLY A 93 -8.77 -0.51 -5.37
N GLU A 94 -10.09 -0.54 -5.44
CA GLU A 94 -11.00 -0.15 -4.35
C GLU A 94 -10.68 -0.85 -3.02
N GLN A 95 -10.52 -2.17 -3.03
CA GLN A 95 -10.22 -2.92 -1.82
C GLN A 95 -8.88 -2.49 -1.18
N LYS A 96 -7.84 -2.29 -2.00
CA LYS A 96 -6.52 -1.88 -1.52
C LYS A 96 -6.59 -0.48 -0.91
N ALA A 97 -7.31 0.45 -1.56
CA ALA A 97 -7.50 1.79 -1.05
C ALA A 97 -8.25 1.81 0.29
N LYS A 98 -9.32 1.02 0.44
CA LYS A 98 -10.05 0.89 1.72
C LYS A 98 -9.18 0.29 2.83
N ILE A 99 -8.38 -0.73 2.53
CA ILE A 99 -7.44 -1.31 3.48
C ILE A 99 -6.36 -0.29 3.89
N PHE A 100 -5.84 0.50 2.95
CA PHE A 100 -4.84 1.52 3.24
C PHE A 100 -5.43 2.62 4.13
N LEU A 101 -6.63 3.13 3.82
CA LEU A 101 -7.33 4.09 4.68
C LEU A 101 -7.56 3.54 6.08
N ALA A 102 -7.95 2.26 6.20
CA ALA A 102 -8.08 1.61 7.49
C ALA A 102 -6.74 1.54 8.25
N LEU A 103 -5.63 1.26 7.56
CA LEU A 103 -4.30 1.21 8.17
C LEU A 103 -3.87 2.58 8.70
N LEU A 104 -4.13 3.64 7.92
CA LEU A 104 -3.90 5.03 8.34
C LEU A 104 -4.63 5.35 9.65
N GLY A 105 -5.94 5.08 9.70
CA GLY A 105 -6.76 5.35 10.88
C GLY A 105 -6.49 4.46 12.09
N LYS A 106 -6.19 3.18 11.88
CA LYS A 106 -6.00 2.20 12.97
C LYS A 106 -4.61 2.22 13.57
N GLN A 107 -3.57 2.44 12.76
CA GLN A 107 -2.18 2.24 13.19
C GLN A 107 -1.31 3.49 13.11
N ARG A 108 -1.71 4.51 12.33
CA ARG A 108 -0.89 5.71 12.10
C ARG A 108 -1.47 6.99 12.69
N GLY A 109 -2.63 6.91 13.36
CA GLY A 109 -3.29 8.08 13.97
C GLY A 109 -3.89 9.05 12.95
N VAL A 110 -3.89 8.71 11.66
CA VAL A 110 -4.46 9.54 10.58
C VAL A 110 -5.94 9.23 10.48
N ALA A 111 -6.76 10.02 11.19
CA ALA A 111 -8.18 9.76 11.39
C ALA A 111 -9.09 10.89 10.87
N PRO A 112 -9.09 11.18 9.55
CA PRO A 112 -9.96 12.22 8.98
C PRO A 112 -11.44 11.90 9.19
N ALA A 113 -12.29 12.93 9.24
CA ALA A 113 -13.72 12.76 9.52
C ALA A 113 -14.35 11.69 8.60
N GLY A 114 -15.10 10.74 9.17
CA GLY A 114 -15.77 9.70 8.39
C GLY A 114 -14.88 8.57 7.83
N TRP A 115 -13.58 8.51 8.13
CA TRP A 115 -12.67 7.49 7.58
C TRP A 115 -13.11 6.04 7.78
N ARG A 116 -13.75 5.72 8.91
CA ARG A 116 -14.24 4.36 9.19
C ARG A 116 -15.36 3.96 8.23
N ALA A 117 -16.30 4.87 7.98
CA ALA A 117 -17.39 4.64 7.03
C ALA A 117 -16.84 4.48 5.60
N ALA A 118 -15.91 5.35 5.20
CA ALA A 118 -15.26 5.26 3.89
C ALA A 118 -14.47 3.95 3.70
N ALA A 119 -13.78 3.47 4.74
CA ALA A 119 -13.06 2.19 4.72
C ALA A 119 -13.98 0.96 4.73
N GLY A 120 -15.29 1.14 4.95
CA GLY A 120 -16.30 0.07 5.00
C GLY A 120 -15.98 -0.98 6.07
N ASP A 121 -16.12 -2.27 5.73
CA ASP A 121 -15.81 -3.39 6.63
C ASP A 121 -14.41 -3.34 7.23
N TYR A 122 -13.43 -2.74 6.54
CA TYR A 122 -12.06 -2.58 7.05
C TYR A 122 -11.95 -1.48 8.11
N GLY A 123 -12.92 -0.57 8.19
CA GLY A 123 -12.99 0.50 9.20
C GLY A 123 -13.65 0.08 10.52
N LEU A 124 -14.29 -1.10 10.57
CA LEU A 124 -14.98 -1.58 11.77
C LEU A 124 -14.02 -1.74 12.96
N LYS A 125 -14.45 -1.29 14.13
CA LYS A 125 -13.70 -1.43 15.38
C LYS A 125 -13.61 -2.91 15.76
N GLY A 126 -12.41 -3.38 16.10
CA GLY A 126 -12.18 -4.78 16.48
C GLY A 126 -12.20 -5.78 15.33
N SER A 127 -12.28 -5.34 14.07
CA SER A 127 -12.23 -6.26 12.93
C SER A 127 -10.84 -6.93 12.80
N ARG A 128 -10.79 -8.16 12.27
CA ARG A 128 -9.55 -8.86 11.89
C ARG A 128 -9.59 -9.29 10.43
N ARG A 129 -9.65 -8.32 9.52
CA ARG A 129 -9.96 -8.55 8.10
C ARG A 129 -8.78 -8.31 7.18
N SER A 130 -7.83 -7.47 7.56
CA SER A 130 -6.75 -7.04 6.69
C SER A 130 -5.45 -6.73 7.45
N VAL A 131 -4.42 -6.32 6.70
CA VAL A 131 -3.15 -5.88 7.30
C VAL A 131 -3.32 -4.67 8.22
N ALA A 132 -4.37 -3.85 8.01
CA ALA A 132 -4.72 -2.75 8.91
C ALA A 132 -5.04 -3.22 10.34
N ASP A 133 -5.32 -4.52 10.53
CA ASP A 133 -5.66 -5.12 11.81
C ASP A 133 -4.50 -5.92 12.43
N VAL A 134 -3.35 -6.00 11.75
CA VAL A 134 -2.16 -6.75 12.20
C VAL A 134 -1.23 -5.82 12.95
N VAL A 135 -1.11 -6.02 14.26
CA VAL A 135 -0.22 -5.24 15.16
C VAL A 135 0.76 -6.13 15.92
N ASP A 136 0.55 -7.45 15.89
CA ASP A 136 1.36 -8.46 16.56
C ASP A 136 1.18 -9.84 15.89
N ALA A 137 1.83 -10.87 16.42
CA ALA A 137 1.74 -12.23 15.89
C ALA A 137 0.34 -12.85 16.05
N ALA A 138 -0.37 -12.54 17.14
CA ALA A 138 -1.71 -13.06 17.42
C ALA A 138 -2.72 -12.56 16.39
N SER A 139 -2.77 -11.24 16.20
CA SER A 139 -3.60 -10.56 15.20
C SER A 139 -3.27 -10.97 13.76
N LEU A 140 -1.99 -11.27 13.46
CA LEU A 140 -1.61 -11.86 12.17
C LEU A 140 -2.26 -13.23 11.96
N GLY A 141 -2.30 -14.08 12.99
CA GLY A 141 -3.00 -15.37 12.98
C GLY A 141 -4.50 -15.19 12.70
N GLU A 142 -5.15 -14.33 13.46
CA GLU A 142 -6.60 -14.05 13.33
C GLU A 142 -6.96 -13.54 11.93
N VAL A 143 -6.18 -12.61 11.37
CA VAL A 143 -6.39 -12.09 10.00
C VAL A 143 -6.18 -13.18 8.95
N ARG A 144 -5.22 -14.08 9.13
CA ARG A 144 -5.00 -15.22 8.23
C ARG A 144 -6.19 -16.16 8.27
N ASP A 145 -6.71 -16.47 9.45
CA ASP A 145 -7.84 -17.38 9.61
C ASP A 145 -9.13 -16.78 9.05
N PHE A 146 -9.38 -15.48 9.28
CA PHE A 146 -10.47 -14.75 8.62
C PHE A 146 -10.39 -14.87 7.09
N LYS A 147 -9.20 -14.61 6.50
CA LYS A 147 -9.02 -14.70 5.03
C LYS A 147 -9.21 -16.12 4.49
N LYS A 148 -8.76 -17.14 5.23
CA LYS A 148 -9.00 -18.55 4.86
C LYS A 148 -10.49 -18.86 4.87
N ALA A 149 -11.20 -18.50 5.93
CA ALA A 149 -12.64 -18.72 6.06
C ALA A 149 -13.43 -18.00 4.95
N ALA A 150 -13.12 -16.74 4.67
CA ALA A 150 -13.76 -15.97 3.60
C ALA A 150 -13.51 -16.60 2.21
N LYS A 151 -12.29 -17.10 1.95
CA LYS A 151 -11.96 -17.80 0.70
C LYS A 151 -12.72 -19.12 0.55
N LEU A 152 -12.92 -19.86 1.65
CA LEU A 152 -13.71 -21.10 1.64
C LEU A 152 -15.19 -20.79 1.37
N ALA A 153 -15.77 -19.81 2.07
CA ALA A 153 -17.15 -19.40 1.86
C ALA A 153 -17.43 -18.99 0.40
N ALA A 154 -16.53 -18.20 -0.20
CA ALA A 154 -16.67 -17.78 -1.60
C ALA A 154 -16.58 -18.93 -2.62
N LYS A 155 -15.91 -20.04 -2.27
CA LYS A 155 -15.85 -21.26 -3.12
C LYS A 155 -17.08 -22.14 -2.99
N SER A 156 -17.80 -22.06 -1.87
CA SER A 156 -19.02 -22.83 -1.63
C SER A 156 -20.28 -22.14 -2.16
N SER A 157 -20.19 -20.86 -2.51
CA SER A 157 -21.30 -20.05 -3.03
C SER A 157 -21.28 -19.86 -4.56
N GLY A 158 -20.40 -20.55 -5.27
CA GLY A 158 -20.29 -20.52 -6.74
C GLY A 158 -20.22 -21.93 -7.30
#